data_AF-A0A136KXS1-F1
#
_entry.id   AF-A0A136KXS1-F1
#
_cell.length_a   1.000
_cell.length_b   1.000
_cell.length_c   1.000
_cell.angle_alpha   90.00
_cell.angle_beta   90.00
_cell.angle_gamma   90.00
#
_symmetry.space_group_name_H-M   'P 1'
#
loop_
_entity.id
_entity.type
_entity.pdbx_description
1 polymer ?
#
loop_
_entity_poly.entity_id
_entity_poly.type
_entity_poly.pdbx_seq_one_letter_code
_entity_poly.pdbx_strand_id
1 'polypeptide(L)'
;MITVSTMIALLSVGLSMHAPPGEEVTPQPGDLPFERIQQKANQLARDLSLGFTEWRPKFMMTYRGERRQWVFGTDNYELLLDSRTGDLVRLSLTDGSHSVRTDSRRTGLRHFASDEDAKMELRSIANKLGVWPNAKMRYAFHPDDPTKSLWGYYFANFKPDLGPYQFHSLGPQLVIGLDSETGRIVEIEQDREYEVTPTEIRVTEAPAKDLAWRAYSSYCSDKGRPLRATKDEADVVGLGYAVPNGWNGSPSGFQRAPYQARLVYRVRFGPATMPGFFDHVSIRADTGQVWGGYVSGVKLSEELLSQIGEGFQTRAWDD
;
A
#
# COMPACT_ATOMS: atom_id res chain seq x y z
N MET A 1 -26.44 25.30 -18.65
CA MET A 1 -25.69 25.35 -17.38
C MET A 1 -25.49 23.91 -16.93
N ILE A 2 -24.31 23.35 -17.19
CA ILE A 2 -23.97 21.98 -16.81
C ILE A 2 -23.03 22.10 -15.60
N THR A 3 -23.54 21.81 -14.42
CA THR A 3 -22.76 21.67 -13.19
C THR A 3 -21.95 20.39 -13.28
N VAL A 4 -20.67 20.52 -13.64
CA VAL A 4 -19.70 19.43 -13.58
C VAL A 4 -19.29 19.28 -12.11
N SER A 5 -19.84 18.26 -11.45
CA SER A 5 -19.44 17.83 -10.11
C SER A 5 -18.02 17.27 -10.15
N THR A 6 -17.03 18.10 -9.86
CA THR A 6 -15.62 17.73 -9.69
C THR A 6 -15.45 16.93 -8.40
N MET A 7 -15.71 15.62 -8.45
CA MET A 7 -15.25 14.68 -7.43
C MET A 7 -13.77 14.41 -7.67
N ILE A 8 -12.90 15.07 -6.91
CA ILE A 8 -11.61 14.50 -6.55
C ILE A 8 -11.94 13.40 -5.54
N ALA A 9 -12.23 12.21 -6.07
CA ALA A 9 -12.24 10.99 -5.30
C ALA A 9 -10.81 10.76 -4.82
N LEU A 10 -10.54 11.15 -3.57
CA LEU A 10 -9.46 10.57 -2.79
C LEU A 10 -9.48 9.06 -3.02
N LEU A 11 -8.40 8.56 -3.60
CA LEU A 11 -8.09 7.16 -3.90
C LEU A 11 -7.94 6.29 -2.64
N SER A 12 -8.79 6.51 -1.65
CA SER A 12 -9.12 5.59 -0.56
C SER A 12 -10.44 4.91 -0.86
N VAL A 13 -10.75 4.70 -2.15
CA VAL A 13 -11.72 3.68 -2.53
C VAL A 13 -11.02 2.38 -2.22
N GLY A 14 -11.38 1.77 -1.09
CA GLY A 14 -11.11 0.38 -0.84
C GLY A 14 -11.46 -0.35 -2.12
N LEU A 15 -10.44 -0.81 -2.83
CA LEU A 15 -10.60 -1.78 -3.88
C LEU A 15 -11.12 -3.02 -3.15
N SER A 16 -12.45 -3.08 -3.00
CA SER A 16 -13.17 -4.33 -2.87
C SER A 16 -12.94 -5.08 -4.17
N MET A 17 -11.71 -5.57 -4.35
CA MET A 17 -11.46 -6.71 -5.20
C MET A 17 -12.09 -7.86 -4.43
N HIS A 18 -13.36 -8.11 -4.70
CA HIS A 18 -13.88 -9.46 -4.56
C HIS A 18 -12.87 -10.35 -5.26
N ALA A 19 -12.14 -11.14 -4.47
CA ALA A 19 -11.20 -12.09 -5.03
C ALA A 19 -12.00 -12.94 -6.02
N PRO A 20 -11.55 -13.10 -7.28
CA PRO A 20 -12.16 -14.07 -8.17
C PRO A 20 -12.17 -15.42 -7.43
N PRO A 21 -13.22 -16.25 -7.57
CA PRO A 21 -13.29 -17.54 -6.89
C PRO A 21 -11.99 -18.28 -7.19
N GLY A 22 -11.12 -18.36 -6.18
CA GLY A 22 -9.84 -19.02 -6.29
C GLY A 22 -10.12 -20.50 -6.42
N GLU A 23 -9.50 -21.16 -7.40
CA GLU A 23 -9.41 -22.61 -7.41
C GLU A 23 -8.96 -23.06 -6.01
N GLU A 24 -9.64 -24.05 -5.42
CA GLU A 24 -9.19 -24.67 -4.18
C GLU A 24 -7.79 -25.24 -4.42
N VAL A 25 -6.77 -24.55 -3.91
CA VAL A 25 -5.40 -24.97 -4.13
C VAL A 25 -4.99 -25.94 -3.02
N THR A 26 -4.30 -27.03 -3.35
CA THR A 26 -3.72 -27.96 -2.37
C THR A 26 -2.40 -27.43 -1.82
N PRO A 27 -2.02 -27.69 -0.54
CA PRO A 27 -0.72 -27.32 0.02
C PRO A 27 0.46 -27.72 -0.86
N GLN A 28 1.47 -26.84 -0.94
CA GLN A 28 2.69 -27.06 -1.73
C GLN A 28 3.92 -27.19 -0.83
N PRO A 29 5.02 -27.79 -1.33
CA PRO A 29 6.32 -27.73 -0.66
C PRO A 29 6.72 -26.28 -0.36
N GLY A 30 6.93 -25.98 0.93
CA GLY A 30 7.26 -24.64 1.42
C GLY A 30 6.11 -23.91 2.11
N ASP A 31 4.87 -24.39 1.96
CA ASP A 31 3.74 -23.94 2.80
C ASP A 31 3.91 -24.53 4.22
N LEU A 32 3.48 -23.80 5.25
CA LEU A 32 3.44 -24.32 6.61
C LEU A 32 2.37 -25.42 6.74
N PRO A 33 2.57 -26.38 7.66
CA PRO A 33 1.51 -27.32 8.03
C PRO A 33 0.23 -26.58 8.45
N PHE A 34 -0.92 -27.12 8.06
CA PHE A 34 -2.22 -26.51 8.32
C PHE A 34 -2.45 -26.26 9.82
N GLU A 35 -2.06 -27.20 10.67
CA GLU A 35 -2.17 -27.10 12.13
C GLU A 35 -1.44 -25.87 12.66
N ARG A 36 -0.27 -25.56 12.08
CA ARG A 36 0.52 -24.38 12.45
C ARG A 36 -0.13 -23.09 11.97
N ILE A 37 -0.72 -23.07 10.78
CA ILE A 37 -1.49 -21.92 10.28
C ILE A 37 -2.74 -21.70 11.14
N GLN A 38 -3.48 -22.75 11.48
CA GLN A 38 -4.67 -22.69 12.34
C GLN A 38 -4.33 -22.17 13.74
N GLN A 39 -3.21 -22.64 14.32
CA GLN A 39 -2.72 -22.13 15.61
C GLN A 39 -2.43 -20.62 15.55
N LYS A 40 -1.77 -20.16 14.48
CA LYS A 40 -1.50 -18.73 14.25
C LYS A 40 -2.79 -17.92 14.07
N ALA A 41 -3.75 -18.41 13.29
CA ALA A 41 -5.05 -17.77 13.13
C ALA A 41 -5.78 -17.60 14.48
N ASN A 42 -5.84 -18.67 15.27
CA ASN A 42 -6.49 -18.65 16.58
C ASN A 42 -5.74 -17.75 17.58
N GLN A 43 -4.42 -17.67 17.48
CA GLN A 43 -3.62 -16.73 18.27
C GLN A 43 -3.95 -15.27 17.92
N LEU A 44 -4.04 -14.94 16.63
CA LEU A 44 -4.44 -13.60 16.19
C LEU A 44 -5.83 -13.20 16.72
N ALA A 45 -6.80 -14.12 16.73
CA ALA A 45 -8.13 -13.83 17.28
C ALA A 45 -8.07 -13.45 18.77
N ARG A 46 -7.18 -14.09 19.55
CA ARG A 46 -6.95 -13.77 20.96
C ARG A 46 -6.22 -12.45 21.14
N ASP A 47 -5.12 -12.25 20.40
CA ASP A 47 -4.29 -11.05 20.54
C ASP A 47 -5.07 -9.78 20.18
N LEU A 48 -5.90 -9.88 19.13
CA LEU A 48 -6.77 -8.81 18.65
C LEU A 48 -8.13 -8.74 19.38
N SER A 49 -8.37 -9.60 20.37
CA SER A 49 -9.61 -9.64 21.15
C SER A 49 -10.90 -9.66 20.30
N LEU A 50 -10.94 -10.49 19.24
CA LEU A 50 -12.03 -10.46 18.25
C LEU A 50 -13.38 -11.02 18.76
N GLY A 51 -13.46 -11.45 20.02
CA GLY A 51 -14.69 -12.00 20.62
C GLY A 51 -14.95 -13.47 20.31
N PHE A 52 -14.01 -14.17 19.68
CA PHE A 52 -14.03 -15.61 19.43
C PHE A 52 -12.59 -16.16 19.45
N THR A 53 -12.45 -17.48 19.60
CA THR A 53 -11.13 -18.11 19.77
C THR A 53 -10.75 -19.07 18.65
N GLU A 54 -11.69 -19.45 17.79
CA GLU A 54 -11.48 -20.43 16.73
C GLU A 54 -12.00 -19.94 15.39
N TRP A 55 -11.15 -20.07 14.37
CA TRP A 55 -11.48 -19.79 12.98
C TRP A 55 -11.99 -21.04 12.26
N ARG A 56 -12.98 -20.87 11.38
CA ARG A 56 -13.38 -21.91 10.42
C ARG A 56 -12.52 -21.77 9.16
N PRO A 57 -11.72 -22.78 8.77
CA PRO A 57 -11.02 -22.74 7.50
C PRO A 57 -12.04 -22.77 6.36
N LYS A 58 -11.82 -21.97 5.32
CA LYS A 58 -12.66 -21.99 4.11
C LYS A 58 -11.95 -22.76 3.00
N PHE A 59 -10.88 -22.17 2.47
CA PHE A 59 -10.10 -22.72 1.36
C PHE A 59 -8.74 -22.00 1.30
N MET A 60 -7.88 -22.44 0.39
CA MET A 60 -6.65 -21.73 0.04
C MET A 60 -6.75 -21.16 -1.36
N MET A 61 -6.27 -19.93 -1.53
CA MET A 61 -6.24 -19.25 -2.83
C MET A 61 -4.84 -18.75 -3.18
N THR A 62 -4.62 -18.49 -4.46
CA THR A 62 -3.43 -17.80 -4.96
C THR A 62 -3.83 -16.45 -5.54
N TYR A 63 -3.34 -15.36 -4.95
CA TYR A 63 -3.58 -14.02 -5.48
C TYR A 63 -2.53 -13.66 -6.55
N ARG A 64 -2.83 -12.66 -7.39
CA ARG A 64 -1.88 -12.07 -8.35
C ARG A 64 -0.57 -11.80 -7.60
N GLY A 65 0.52 -12.47 -7.99
CA GLY A 65 1.73 -12.49 -7.16
C GLY A 65 2.29 -13.88 -6.83
N GLU A 66 1.56 -14.96 -7.14
CA GLU A 66 1.88 -16.33 -6.69
C GLU A 66 1.88 -16.45 -5.14
N ARG A 67 1.36 -15.45 -4.41
CA ARG A 67 1.21 -15.51 -2.95
C ARG A 67 0.01 -16.39 -2.64
N ARG A 68 0.30 -17.55 -2.07
CA ARG A 68 -0.67 -18.54 -1.61
C ARG A 68 -1.12 -18.18 -0.21
N GLN A 69 -2.43 -18.13 0.01
CA GLN A 69 -3.01 -17.61 1.24
C GLN A 69 -4.12 -18.54 1.73
N TRP A 70 -4.11 -18.82 3.03
CA TRP A 70 -5.21 -19.50 3.69
C TRP A 70 -6.31 -18.50 4.02
N VAL A 71 -7.54 -18.85 3.66
CA VAL A 71 -8.74 -18.07 3.98
C VAL A 71 -9.47 -18.75 5.12
N PHE A 72 -9.71 -17.99 6.17
CA PHE A 72 -10.50 -18.33 7.33
C PHE A 72 -11.72 -17.43 7.41
N GLY A 73 -12.81 -17.92 7.97
CA GLY A 73 -13.94 -17.06 8.29
C GLY A 73 -14.66 -17.43 9.56
N THR A 74 -15.45 -16.46 10.00
CA THR A 74 -16.47 -16.59 11.04
C THR A 74 -17.74 -15.95 10.50
N ASP A 75 -18.76 -15.83 11.36
CA ASP A 75 -19.98 -15.13 10.99
C ASP A 75 -19.74 -13.61 10.83
N ASN A 76 -18.65 -13.08 11.42
CA ASN A 76 -18.37 -11.65 11.49
C ASN A 76 -17.13 -11.21 10.72
N TYR A 77 -16.15 -12.09 10.50
CA TYR A 77 -14.85 -11.73 9.94
C TYR A 77 -14.37 -12.73 8.89
N GLU A 78 -13.53 -12.24 7.99
CA GLU A 78 -12.68 -13.03 7.11
C GLU A 78 -11.21 -12.70 7.36
N LEU A 79 -10.36 -13.73 7.43
CA LEU A 79 -8.94 -13.62 7.70
C LEU A 79 -8.15 -14.33 6.60
N LEU A 80 -7.17 -13.64 6.04
CA LEU A 80 -6.22 -14.14 5.05
C LEU A 80 -4.83 -14.19 5.69
N LEU A 81 -4.22 -15.38 5.70
CA LEU A 81 -2.85 -15.60 6.18
C LEU A 81 -1.94 -16.08 5.05
N ASP A 82 -0.68 -15.61 5.03
CA ASP A 82 0.32 -16.15 4.10
C ASP A 82 0.56 -17.63 4.40
N SER A 83 0.48 -18.49 3.38
CA SER A 83 0.63 -19.94 3.56
C SER A 83 2.03 -20.37 4.01
N ARG A 84 3.09 -19.60 3.72
CA ARG A 84 4.49 -19.96 4.01
C ARG A 84 4.98 -19.41 5.33
N THR A 85 4.50 -18.22 5.70
CA THR A 85 4.93 -17.58 6.95
C THR A 85 3.85 -17.64 8.02
N GLY A 86 2.57 -17.68 7.65
CA GLY A 86 1.43 -17.57 8.56
C GLY A 86 1.19 -16.15 9.05
N ASP A 87 1.81 -15.15 8.42
CA ASP A 87 1.62 -13.75 8.78
C ASP A 87 0.26 -13.25 8.26
N LEU A 88 -0.30 -12.28 8.98
CA LEU A 88 -1.54 -11.63 8.58
C LEU A 88 -1.35 -10.92 7.24
N VAL A 89 -2.24 -11.19 6.30
CA VAL A 89 -2.34 -10.45 5.03
C VAL A 89 -3.48 -9.47 5.12
N ARG A 90 -4.64 -9.98 5.51
CA ARG A 90 -5.86 -9.18 5.63
C ARG A 90 -6.77 -9.75 6.70
N LEU A 91 -7.37 -8.88 7.49
CA LEU A 91 -8.53 -9.16 8.33
C LEU A 91 -9.62 -8.17 7.91
N SER A 92 -10.83 -8.64 7.66
CA SER A 92 -11.95 -7.77 7.28
C SER A 92 -13.21 -8.15 8.02
N LEU A 93 -13.96 -7.14 8.43
CA LEU A 93 -15.30 -7.29 8.97
C LEU A 93 -16.30 -7.56 7.83
N THR A 94 -17.08 -8.63 7.94
CA THR A 94 -17.97 -9.15 6.88
C THR A 94 -19.44 -9.25 7.26
N ASP A 95 -19.80 -9.01 8.53
CA ASP A 95 -21.22 -9.01 8.96
C ASP A 95 -22.02 -7.82 8.39
N GLY A 96 -21.33 -6.83 7.82
CA GLY A 96 -21.92 -5.63 7.26
C GLY A 96 -22.44 -4.64 8.30
N SER A 97 -22.09 -4.80 9.57
CA SER A 97 -22.46 -3.86 10.63
C SER A 97 -21.83 -2.47 10.44
N HIS A 98 -20.76 -2.39 9.65
CA HIS A 98 -20.08 -1.15 9.29
C HIS A 98 -20.57 -0.55 7.96
N SER A 99 -21.56 -1.16 7.30
CA SER A 99 -22.13 -0.64 6.04
C SER A 99 -23.29 0.31 6.31
N VAL A 100 -23.37 1.40 5.53
CA VAL A 100 -24.55 2.26 5.49
C VAL A 100 -25.64 1.59 4.67
N ARG A 101 -26.79 1.36 5.30
CA ARG A 101 -28.00 0.72 4.75
C ARG A 101 -29.23 1.53 5.13
N THR A 102 -30.33 1.32 4.42
CA THR A 102 -31.61 2.03 4.65
C THR A 102 -32.18 1.84 6.04
N ASP A 103 -31.86 0.72 6.70
CA ASP A 103 -32.30 0.35 8.05
C ASP A 103 -31.24 0.61 9.12
N SER A 104 -29.99 0.87 8.74
CA SER A 104 -28.91 1.14 9.69
C SER A 104 -29.04 2.55 10.29
N ARG A 105 -29.00 2.65 11.61
CA ARG A 105 -28.99 3.91 12.34
C ARG A 105 -27.84 3.91 13.34
N ARG A 106 -26.98 4.92 13.26
CA ARG A 106 -25.94 5.18 14.25
C ARG A 106 -26.41 6.17 15.29
N THR A 107 -25.88 6.07 16.49
CA THR A 107 -26.13 7.08 17.53
C THR A 107 -25.27 8.34 17.34
N GLY A 108 -24.19 8.23 16.56
CA GLY A 108 -23.17 9.27 16.41
C GLY A 108 -22.26 9.42 17.63
N LEU A 109 -22.43 8.56 18.65
CA LEU A 109 -21.54 8.50 19.80
C LEU A 109 -20.23 7.82 19.39
N ARG A 110 -19.11 8.45 19.70
CA ARG A 110 -17.79 7.88 19.45
C ARG A 110 -17.46 6.82 20.50
N HIS A 111 -16.83 5.74 20.06
CA HIS A 111 -16.31 4.69 20.93
C HIS A 111 -15.23 5.22 21.87
N PHE A 112 -14.28 5.97 21.31
CA PHE A 112 -13.17 6.56 22.06
C PHE A 112 -13.54 7.98 22.51
N ALA A 113 -13.12 8.32 23.73
CA ALA A 113 -13.35 9.66 24.30
C ALA A 113 -12.55 10.74 23.56
N SER A 114 -11.42 10.38 22.95
CA SER A 114 -10.58 11.29 22.18
C SER A 114 -9.88 10.58 21.00
N ASP A 115 -9.37 11.39 20.07
CA ASP A 115 -8.54 10.90 18.97
C ASP A 115 -7.20 10.32 19.49
N GLU A 116 -6.69 10.78 20.62
CA GLU A 116 -5.47 10.22 21.23
C GLU A 116 -5.71 8.81 21.78
N ASP A 117 -6.89 8.54 22.34
CA ASP A 117 -7.26 7.19 22.77
C ASP A 117 -7.36 6.23 21.58
N ALA A 118 -7.97 6.68 20.48
CA ALA A 118 -8.03 5.91 19.24
C ALA A 118 -6.63 5.62 18.67
N LYS A 119 -5.74 6.62 18.67
CA LYS A 119 -4.33 6.46 18.25
C LYS A 119 -3.58 5.46 19.12
N MET A 120 -3.80 5.47 20.45
CA MET A 120 -3.19 4.49 21.36
C MET A 120 -3.66 3.07 21.06
N GLU A 121 -4.96 2.87 20.80
CA GLU A 121 -5.48 1.54 20.43
C GLU A 121 -4.94 1.07 19.07
N LEU A 122 -4.90 1.95 18.07
CA LEU A 122 -4.32 1.62 16.75
C LEU A 122 -2.85 1.21 16.87
N ARG A 123 -2.06 1.89 17.72
CA ARG A 123 -0.67 1.51 18.02
C ARG A 123 -0.58 0.19 18.78
N SER A 124 -1.47 -0.04 19.74
CA SER A 124 -1.57 -1.30 20.50
C SER A 124 -1.80 -2.48 19.56
N ILE A 125 -2.74 -2.35 18.61
CA ILE A 125 -2.99 -3.36 17.58
C ILE A 125 -1.75 -3.60 16.72
N ALA A 126 -1.12 -2.53 16.20
CA ALA A 126 0.10 -2.66 15.40
C ALA A 126 1.22 -3.39 16.16
N ASN A 127 1.42 -3.07 17.44
CA ASN A 127 2.42 -3.71 18.30
C ASN A 127 2.12 -5.20 18.53
N LYS A 128 0.84 -5.57 18.72
CA LYS A 128 0.42 -6.98 18.88
C LYS A 128 0.67 -7.81 17.63
N LEU A 129 0.57 -7.20 16.44
CA LEU A 129 0.94 -7.85 15.19
C LEU A 129 2.46 -8.05 15.06
N GLY A 130 3.27 -7.38 15.89
CA GLY A 130 4.73 -7.49 15.88
C GLY A 130 5.40 -6.86 14.65
N VAL A 131 4.65 -6.06 13.90
CA VAL A 131 5.09 -5.49 12.62
C VAL A 131 5.73 -4.13 12.87
N TRP A 132 7.02 -4.02 12.56
CA TRP A 132 7.82 -2.78 12.60
C TRP A 132 7.71 -2.01 13.94
N PRO A 133 8.48 -2.39 14.98
CA PRO A 133 8.35 -1.86 16.35
C PRO A 133 8.56 -0.34 16.52
N ASN A 134 8.84 0.41 15.44
CA ASN A 134 8.97 1.87 15.44
C ASN A 134 8.24 2.53 14.25
N ALA A 135 7.23 1.86 13.68
CA ALA A 135 6.54 2.38 12.50
C ALA A 135 5.99 3.80 12.70
N LYS A 136 6.20 4.66 11.70
CA LYS A 136 5.58 5.99 11.64
C LYS A 136 4.11 5.82 11.29
N MET A 137 3.24 6.35 12.13
CA MET A 137 1.79 6.28 11.98
C MET A 137 1.24 7.57 11.38
N ARG A 138 0.40 7.44 10.35
CA ARG A 138 -0.51 8.50 9.90
C ARG A 138 -1.92 8.14 10.34
N TYR A 139 -2.60 9.10 10.94
CA TYR A 139 -3.94 8.92 11.47
C TYR A 139 -4.94 9.82 10.75
N ALA A 140 -6.13 9.30 10.50
CA ALA A 140 -7.28 10.07 10.04
C ALA A 140 -8.56 9.59 10.73
N PHE A 141 -9.43 10.53 11.08
CA PHE A 141 -10.79 10.23 11.53
C PHE A 141 -11.78 10.58 10.42
N HIS A 142 -12.64 9.63 10.08
CA HIS A 142 -13.73 9.81 9.15
C HIS A 142 -15.05 9.78 9.92
N PRO A 143 -15.79 10.90 10.03
CA PRO A 143 -17.06 10.93 10.73
C PRO A 143 -18.14 10.13 9.98
N ASP A 144 -19.21 9.77 10.69
CA ASP A 144 -20.37 9.14 10.07
C ASP A 144 -20.99 10.06 9.02
N ASP A 145 -21.27 9.49 7.85
CA ASP A 145 -21.91 10.18 6.74
C ASP A 145 -22.89 9.21 6.05
N PRO A 146 -24.21 9.42 6.17
CA PRO A 146 -25.21 8.52 5.60
C PRO A 146 -25.24 8.56 4.05
N THR A 147 -24.47 9.45 3.42
CA THR A 147 -24.30 9.46 1.96
C THR A 147 -23.17 8.54 1.47
N LYS A 148 -22.37 7.99 2.40
CA LYS A 148 -21.28 7.05 2.09
C LYS A 148 -21.78 5.61 2.13
N SER A 149 -20.92 4.70 1.66
CA SER A 149 -21.19 3.25 1.70
C SER A 149 -20.81 2.61 3.03
N LEU A 150 -19.93 3.25 3.81
CA LEU A 150 -19.43 2.78 5.09
C LEU A 150 -19.67 3.84 6.15
N TRP A 151 -19.93 3.37 7.36
CA TRP A 151 -20.03 4.25 8.52
C TRP A 151 -18.66 4.83 8.89
N GLY A 152 -18.64 5.80 9.81
CA GLY A 152 -17.42 6.46 10.24
C GLY A 152 -16.41 5.50 10.87
N TYR A 153 -15.13 5.82 10.75
CA TYR A 153 -14.04 4.99 11.23
C TYR A 153 -12.79 5.80 11.57
N TYR A 154 -11.99 5.25 12.48
CA TYR A 154 -10.63 5.64 12.75
C TYR A 154 -9.70 4.87 11.84
N PHE A 155 -8.79 5.56 11.17
CA PHE A 155 -7.88 4.96 10.20
C PHE A 155 -6.44 5.26 10.59
N ALA A 156 -5.61 4.23 10.61
CA ALA A 156 -4.17 4.37 10.68
C ALA A 156 -3.46 3.68 9.53
N ASN A 157 -2.47 4.36 8.98
CA ASN A 157 -1.49 3.81 8.05
C ASN A 157 -0.11 3.88 8.70
N PHE A 158 0.48 2.72 8.93
CA PHE A 158 1.80 2.54 9.50
C PHE A 158 2.79 2.23 8.39
N LYS A 159 3.90 2.97 8.37
CA LYS A 159 5.04 2.69 7.50
C LYS A 159 6.28 2.39 8.34
N PRO A 160 7.19 1.50 7.88
CA PRO A 160 8.43 1.25 8.59
C PRO A 160 9.21 2.56 8.77
N ASP A 161 9.86 2.70 9.93
CA ASP A 161 10.80 3.80 10.12
C ASP A 161 12.12 3.47 9.42
N LEU A 162 12.45 4.26 8.40
CA LEU A 162 13.66 4.13 7.60
C LEU A 162 14.65 5.26 7.94
N GLY A 163 14.50 5.89 9.11
CA GLY A 163 15.27 7.03 9.55
C GLY A 163 14.99 8.27 8.69
N PRO A 164 16.01 8.86 8.04
CA PRO A 164 15.85 10.08 7.24
C PRO A 164 15.21 9.82 5.87
N TYR A 165 15.05 8.57 5.45
CA TYR A 165 14.56 8.23 4.11
C TYR A 165 13.12 7.72 4.14
N GLN A 166 12.48 7.68 2.97
CA GLN A 166 11.14 7.12 2.77
C GLN A 166 11.13 6.23 1.53
N PHE A 167 10.09 5.40 1.38
CA PHE A 167 9.85 4.74 0.11
C PHE A 167 9.43 5.76 -0.96
N HIS A 168 10.01 5.65 -2.15
CA HIS A 168 9.54 6.47 -3.27
C HIS A 168 8.24 5.93 -3.90
N SER A 169 7.89 4.67 -3.67
CA SER A 169 6.56 4.09 -3.96
C SER A 169 5.67 4.13 -2.72
N LEU A 170 4.42 3.63 -2.81
CA LEU A 170 3.59 3.41 -1.62
C LEU A 170 4.35 2.62 -0.54
N GLY A 171 5.21 1.68 -0.95
CA GLY A 171 6.06 0.92 -0.03
C GLY A 171 5.24 -0.10 0.76
N PRO A 172 5.87 -0.80 1.72
CA PRO A 172 5.13 -1.63 2.65
C PRO A 172 4.36 -0.72 3.61
N GLN A 173 3.12 -1.08 3.86
CA GLN A 173 2.26 -0.42 4.82
C GLN A 173 1.45 -1.46 5.60
N LEU A 174 1.11 -1.08 6.82
CA LEU A 174 0.12 -1.74 7.64
C LEU A 174 -1.02 -0.74 7.81
N VAL A 175 -2.20 -1.13 7.36
CA VAL A 175 -3.42 -0.34 7.47
C VAL A 175 -4.29 -0.97 8.54
N ILE A 176 -4.84 -0.15 9.44
CA ILE A 176 -5.79 -0.56 10.47
C ILE A 176 -6.96 0.42 10.48
N GLY A 177 -8.18 -0.12 10.36
CA GLY A 177 -9.43 0.62 10.47
C GLY A 177 -10.26 0.13 11.66
N LEU A 178 -10.72 1.06 12.49
CA LEU A 178 -11.65 0.78 13.61
C LEU A 178 -12.96 1.52 13.39
N ASP A 179 -14.08 0.85 13.61
CA ASP A 179 -15.40 1.44 13.55
C ASP A 179 -15.56 2.56 14.60
N SER A 180 -16.13 3.70 14.20
CA SER A 180 -16.16 4.91 15.03
C SER A 180 -16.97 4.79 16.32
N GLU A 181 -18.05 4.01 16.33
CA GLU A 181 -19.01 3.90 17.44
C GLU A 181 -18.78 2.63 18.28
N THR A 182 -18.36 1.53 17.64
CA THR A 182 -18.18 0.23 18.32
C THR A 182 -16.74 -0.09 18.68
N GLY A 183 -15.76 0.59 18.07
CA GLY A 183 -14.33 0.28 18.24
C GLY A 183 -13.90 -1.05 17.63
N ARG A 184 -14.80 -1.76 16.93
CA ARG A 184 -14.48 -3.03 16.27
C ARG A 184 -13.49 -2.80 15.14
N ILE A 185 -12.59 -3.76 14.95
CA ILE A 185 -11.72 -3.79 13.79
C ILE A 185 -12.59 -3.95 12.54
N VAL A 186 -12.50 -3.00 11.62
CA VAL A 186 -13.17 -3.06 10.31
C VAL A 186 -12.25 -3.70 9.30
N GLU A 187 -10.99 -3.29 9.31
CA GLU A 187 -9.97 -3.81 8.42
C GLU A 187 -8.59 -3.79 9.08
N ILE A 188 -7.80 -4.81 8.77
CA ILE A 188 -6.35 -4.77 8.85
C ILE A 188 -5.85 -5.26 7.51
N GLU A 189 -4.96 -4.51 6.87
CA GLU A 189 -4.28 -4.95 5.65
C GLU A 189 -2.78 -4.73 5.82
N GLN A 190 -2.02 -5.79 5.63
CA GLN A 190 -0.57 -5.75 5.73
C GLN A 190 0.03 -6.12 4.38
N ASP A 191 0.74 -5.16 3.80
CA ASP A 191 1.59 -5.43 2.66
C ASP A 191 2.74 -6.36 3.05
N ARG A 192 3.21 -7.12 2.08
CA ARG A 192 4.30 -8.08 2.28
C ARG A 192 5.51 -7.37 2.89
N GLU A 193 6.13 -7.99 3.90
CA GLU A 193 7.36 -7.47 4.47
C GLU A 193 8.47 -7.49 3.41
N TYR A 194 9.24 -6.40 3.38
CA TYR A 194 10.40 -6.25 2.52
C TYR A 194 11.65 -6.22 3.38
N GLU A 195 12.70 -6.90 2.94
CA GLU A 195 14.00 -6.79 3.59
C GLU A 195 14.58 -5.42 3.23
N VAL A 196 14.59 -4.51 4.21
CA VAL A 196 15.28 -3.23 4.08
C VAL A 196 16.74 -3.48 4.41
N THR A 197 17.60 -3.50 3.40
CA THR A 197 19.04 -3.64 3.66
C THR A 197 19.68 -2.25 3.71
N PRO A 198 20.32 -1.89 4.84
CA PRO A 198 21.12 -0.68 4.94
C PRO A 198 22.15 -0.64 3.80
N THR A 199 22.22 0.49 3.12
CA THR A 199 23.03 0.64 1.91
C THR A 199 24.00 1.79 2.09
N GLU A 200 25.30 1.55 1.91
CA GLU A 200 26.31 2.62 1.90
C GLU A 200 26.13 3.49 0.65
N ILE A 201 26.08 4.81 0.82
CA ILE A 201 25.94 5.75 -0.30
C ILE A 201 27.32 5.97 -0.93
N ARG A 202 27.51 5.48 -2.16
CA ARG A 202 28.76 5.59 -2.92
C ARG A 202 28.62 6.39 -4.21
N VAL A 203 27.39 6.55 -4.68
CA VAL A 203 27.03 7.33 -5.86
C VAL A 203 26.46 8.66 -5.40
N THR A 204 26.80 9.76 -6.07
CA THR A 204 26.21 11.08 -5.82
C THR A 204 25.12 11.40 -6.85
N GLU A 205 24.38 12.50 -6.64
CA GLU A 205 23.24 12.87 -7.48
C GLU A 205 23.58 13.06 -8.96
N ALA A 206 24.69 13.74 -9.27
CA ALA A 206 25.08 14.00 -10.66
C ALA A 206 25.41 12.70 -11.45
N PRO A 207 26.27 11.79 -10.94
CA PRO A 207 26.46 10.46 -11.52
C PRO A 207 25.16 9.66 -11.64
N ALA A 208 24.26 9.73 -10.64
CA ALA A 208 22.98 9.03 -10.71
C ALA A 208 22.08 9.59 -11.84
N LYS A 209 22.02 10.93 -12.00
CA LYS A 209 21.31 11.60 -13.10
C LYS A 209 21.86 11.17 -14.46
N ASP A 210 23.18 11.09 -14.59
CA ASP A 210 23.85 10.64 -15.82
C ASP A 210 23.51 9.20 -16.19
N LEU A 211 23.55 8.30 -15.21
CA LEU A 211 23.21 6.89 -15.39
C LEU A 211 21.73 6.71 -15.72
N ALA A 212 20.85 7.44 -15.02
CA ALA A 212 19.42 7.45 -15.27
C ALA A 212 19.09 7.92 -16.70
N TRP A 213 19.73 9.00 -17.16
CA TRP A 213 19.54 9.52 -18.52
C TRP A 213 19.95 8.51 -19.59
N ARG A 214 21.11 7.87 -19.44
CA ARG A 214 21.57 6.82 -20.37
C ARG A 214 20.56 5.67 -20.43
N ALA A 215 20.07 5.23 -19.27
CA ALA A 215 19.12 4.13 -19.19
C ALA A 215 17.76 4.51 -19.80
N TYR A 216 17.25 5.71 -19.51
CA TYR A 216 16.01 6.27 -20.04
C TYR A 216 16.06 6.43 -21.56
N SER A 217 17.10 7.10 -22.07
CA SER A 217 17.27 7.33 -23.51
C SER A 217 17.41 6.04 -24.31
N SER A 218 18.19 5.07 -23.81
CA SER A 218 18.30 3.74 -24.41
C SER A 218 16.95 3.03 -24.45
N TYR A 219 16.22 2.99 -23.33
CA TYR A 219 14.91 2.34 -23.25
C TYR A 219 13.91 2.96 -24.24
N CYS A 220 13.85 4.29 -24.32
CA CYS A 220 12.97 5.00 -25.24
C CYS A 220 13.32 4.69 -26.70
N SER A 221 14.60 4.72 -27.06
CA SER A 221 15.08 4.34 -28.39
C SER A 221 14.68 2.90 -28.74
N ASP A 222 15.00 1.94 -27.87
CA ASP A 222 14.74 0.51 -28.09
C ASP A 222 13.25 0.18 -28.21
N LYS A 223 12.39 0.96 -27.54
CA LYS A 223 10.93 0.77 -27.56
C LYS A 223 10.20 1.71 -28.52
N GLY A 224 10.92 2.51 -29.31
CA GLY A 224 10.32 3.49 -30.23
C GLY A 224 9.45 4.52 -29.52
N ARG A 225 9.77 4.87 -28.27
CA ARG A 225 9.02 5.85 -27.46
C ARG A 225 9.69 7.22 -27.55
N PRO A 226 8.90 8.32 -27.57
CA PRO A 226 9.46 9.65 -27.56
C PRO A 226 10.09 9.97 -26.19
N LEU A 227 11.21 10.69 -26.20
CA LEU A 227 11.74 11.31 -24.99
C LEU A 227 10.77 12.42 -24.54
N ARG A 228 10.42 12.44 -23.25
CA ARG A 228 9.52 13.44 -22.66
C ARG A 228 10.25 14.59 -21.96
N ALA A 229 11.56 14.44 -21.78
CA ALA A 229 12.45 15.46 -21.23
C ALA A 229 13.87 15.23 -21.78
N THR A 230 14.69 16.26 -21.71
CA THR A 230 16.13 16.22 -21.90
C THR A 230 16.85 15.82 -20.61
N LYS A 231 18.15 15.56 -20.70
CA LYS A 231 19.00 15.33 -19.52
C LYS A 231 18.95 16.53 -18.57
N ASP A 232 18.98 17.74 -19.10
CA ASP A 232 19.07 18.96 -18.29
C ASP A 232 17.77 19.20 -17.52
N GLU A 233 16.63 18.94 -18.16
CA GLU A 233 15.28 19.00 -17.57
C GLU A 233 14.99 17.87 -16.56
N ALA A 234 15.82 16.82 -16.52
CA ALA A 234 15.62 15.73 -15.56
C ALA A 234 15.93 16.18 -14.14
N ASP A 235 15.12 15.75 -13.18
CA ASP A 235 15.21 16.18 -11.79
C ASP A 235 15.50 15.01 -10.85
N VAL A 236 16.40 15.19 -9.90
CA VAL A 236 16.71 14.18 -8.89
C VAL A 236 15.82 14.43 -7.68
N VAL A 237 14.86 13.55 -7.43
CA VAL A 237 13.90 13.66 -6.30
C VAL A 237 14.62 13.56 -4.95
N GLY A 238 15.80 12.93 -4.93
CA GLY A 238 16.59 12.65 -3.75
C GLY A 238 16.72 11.15 -3.48
N LEU A 239 17.28 10.83 -2.31
CA LEU A 239 17.45 9.46 -1.82
C LEU A 239 16.17 8.91 -1.20
N GLY A 240 15.85 7.66 -1.51
CA GLY A 240 14.73 6.94 -0.92
C GLY A 240 14.80 5.45 -1.18
N TYR A 241 14.00 4.68 -0.47
CA TYR A 241 13.93 3.24 -0.67
C TYR A 241 13.02 2.89 -1.86
N ALA A 242 13.44 1.91 -2.65
CA ALA A 242 12.61 1.32 -3.70
C ALA A 242 12.81 -0.19 -3.74
N VAL A 243 11.74 -0.90 -4.11
CA VAL A 243 11.77 -2.32 -4.43
C VAL A 243 12.13 -2.51 -5.92
N PRO A 244 12.83 -3.60 -6.28
CA PRO A 244 13.24 -3.85 -7.65
C PRO A 244 12.02 -4.15 -8.51
N ASN A 245 11.69 -3.25 -9.43
CA ASN A 245 10.47 -3.34 -10.25
C ASN A 245 10.73 -3.50 -11.75
N GLY A 246 12.00 -3.52 -12.17
CA GLY A 246 12.36 -3.43 -13.59
C GLY A 246 11.85 -2.15 -14.25
N TRP A 247 11.77 -2.12 -15.58
CA TRP A 247 11.17 -1.03 -16.34
C TRP A 247 9.67 -1.23 -16.53
N ASN A 248 8.89 -0.15 -16.44
CA ASN A 248 7.43 -0.12 -16.66
C ASN A 248 6.59 -0.96 -15.72
N GLY A 249 7.16 -1.32 -14.58
CA GLY A 249 6.62 -2.35 -13.73
C GLY A 249 6.70 -3.69 -14.45
N SER A 250 7.24 -4.69 -13.77
CA SER A 250 6.65 -6.03 -13.93
C SER A 250 5.14 -5.90 -13.71
N PRO A 251 4.28 -6.68 -14.41
CA PRO A 251 2.83 -6.48 -14.47
C PRO A 251 2.24 -6.19 -13.09
N SER A 252 1.14 -5.41 -12.99
CA SER A 252 0.51 -5.08 -11.70
C SER A 252 0.27 -6.36 -10.87
N GLY A 253 1.19 -6.62 -9.96
CA GLY A 253 1.42 -7.99 -9.54
C GLY A 253 2.79 -8.12 -8.91
N PHE A 254 2.90 -7.79 -7.62
CA PHE A 254 3.12 -8.75 -6.51
C PHE A 254 3.98 -10.04 -6.74
N GLN A 255 4.66 -10.23 -7.87
CA GLN A 255 5.39 -11.44 -8.26
C GLN A 255 6.90 -11.31 -8.02
N ARG A 256 7.39 -12.25 -7.18
CA ARG A 256 8.74 -12.86 -7.06
C ARG A 256 9.79 -12.27 -6.09
N ALA A 257 10.30 -13.21 -5.26
CA ALA A 257 11.39 -13.13 -4.28
C ALA A 257 11.16 -12.18 -3.07
N PRO A 258 11.82 -12.37 -1.91
CA PRO A 258 11.78 -11.35 -0.86
C PRO A 258 12.26 -10.03 -1.48
N TYR A 259 11.36 -9.05 -1.64
CA TYR A 259 11.78 -7.81 -2.28
C TYR A 259 12.70 -7.10 -1.31
N GLN A 260 13.96 -7.09 -1.69
CA GLN A 260 14.97 -6.32 -1.03
C GLN A 260 14.75 -4.86 -1.37
N ALA A 261 14.32 -4.05 -0.42
CA ALA A 261 14.30 -2.61 -0.59
C ALA A 261 15.75 -2.11 -0.54
N ARG A 262 16.11 -1.26 -1.49
CA ARG A 262 17.44 -0.63 -1.57
C ARG A 262 17.30 0.87 -1.60
N LEU A 263 18.30 1.54 -1.05
CA LEU A 263 18.41 2.98 -1.17
C LEU A 263 18.80 3.34 -2.62
N VAL A 264 18.00 4.20 -3.24
CA VAL A 264 18.16 4.63 -4.63
C VAL A 264 18.05 6.14 -4.74
N TYR A 265 18.65 6.70 -5.78
CA TYR A 265 18.27 8.00 -6.32
C TYR A 265 17.15 7.80 -7.33
N ARG A 266 16.01 8.47 -7.14
CA ARG A 266 14.97 8.55 -8.18
C ARG A 266 15.16 9.80 -9.03
N VAL A 267 15.32 9.60 -10.33
CA VAL A 267 15.44 10.66 -11.33
C VAL A 267 14.15 10.72 -12.15
N ARG A 268 13.52 11.88 -12.21
CA ARG A 268 12.29 12.15 -12.96
C ARG A 268 12.60 12.74 -14.32
N PHE A 269 11.81 12.34 -15.31
CA PHE A 269 11.83 12.84 -16.68
C PHE A 269 10.40 13.27 -17.04
N GLY A 270 10.21 14.56 -17.29
CA GLY A 270 8.92 15.18 -17.61
C GLY A 270 8.56 16.33 -16.65
N PRO A 271 7.49 17.09 -16.97
CA PRO A 271 7.17 18.32 -16.24
C PRO A 271 6.86 18.03 -14.76
N ALA A 272 7.54 18.74 -13.86
CA ALA A 272 7.34 18.66 -12.42
C ALA A 272 5.92 19.06 -11.97
N THR A 273 5.15 19.71 -12.84
CA THR A 273 3.82 20.28 -12.58
C THR A 273 2.69 19.27 -12.57
N MET A 274 2.93 17.98 -12.85
CA MET A 274 1.92 16.93 -12.74
C MET A 274 2.29 15.85 -11.70
N PRO A 275 1.76 15.97 -10.49
CA PRO A 275 1.89 14.95 -9.46
C PRO A 275 1.31 13.61 -9.95
N GLY A 276 2.12 12.56 -9.92
CA GLY A 276 1.70 11.18 -10.20
C GLY A 276 1.85 10.68 -11.64
N PHE A 277 2.26 11.50 -12.62
CA PHE A 277 2.36 11.08 -14.03
C PHE A 277 3.66 11.51 -14.74
N PHE A 278 4.79 11.02 -14.24
CA PHE A 278 6.13 11.27 -14.80
C PHE A 278 6.87 9.98 -15.13
N ASP A 279 7.75 10.04 -16.12
CA ASP A 279 8.71 8.97 -16.35
C ASP A 279 9.79 9.07 -15.26
N HIS A 280 10.31 7.94 -14.79
CA HIS A 280 11.40 7.95 -13.82
C HIS A 280 12.31 6.74 -13.94
N VAL A 281 13.51 6.90 -13.42
CA VAL A 281 14.50 5.83 -13.26
C VAL A 281 15.04 5.87 -11.85
N SER A 282 15.17 4.70 -11.23
CA SER A 282 15.77 4.52 -9.92
C SER A 282 17.15 3.91 -10.08
N ILE A 283 18.17 4.59 -9.54
CA ILE A 283 19.57 4.19 -9.57
C ILE A 283 20.03 3.85 -8.16
N ARG A 284 20.61 2.67 -7.96
CA ARG A 284 21.14 2.26 -6.65
C ARG A 284 22.19 3.23 -6.14
N ALA A 285 22.06 3.64 -4.89
CA ALA A 285 22.98 4.58 -4.25
C ALA A 285 24.37 3.98 -3.96
N ASP A 286 24.50 2.65 -3.88
CA ASP A 286 25.78 1.97 -3.60
C ASP A 286 26.60 1.60 -4.85
N THR A 287 25.92 1.29 -5.95
CA THR A 287 26.54 0.63 -7.13
C THR A 287 26.30 1.37 -8.43
N GLY A 288 25.35 2.30 -8.47
CA GLY A 288 24.96 3.00 -9.69
C GLY A 288 24.19 2.14 -10.68
N GLN A 289 23.84 0.90 -10.30
CA GLN A 289 23.02 0.04 -11.16
C GLN A 289 21.59 0.55 -11.24
N VAL A 290 20.96 0.36 -12.40
CA VAL A 290 19.52 0.61 -12.58
C VAL A 290 18.73 -0.39 -11.74
N TRP A 291 17.95 0.11 -10.80
CA TRP A 291 17.10 -0.68 -9.90
C TRP A 291 15.68 -0.86 -10.45
N GLY A 292 15.22 0.11 -11.24
CA GLY A 292 13.93 0.08 -11.91
C GLY A 292 13.61 1.41 -12.57
N GLY A 293 12.44 1.49 -13.19
CA GLY A 293 11.97 2.72 -13.81
C GLY A 293 10.56 2.56 -14.38
N TYR A 294 9.95 3.68 -14.74
CA TYR A 294 8.68 3.74 -15.43
C TYR A 294 8.80 4.77 -16.56
N VAL A 295 8.34 4.39 -17.73
CA VAL A 295 8.25 5.22 -18.94
C VAL A 295 6.83 5.10 -19.44
N SER A 296 6.02 6.13 -19.22
CA SER A 296 4.68 6.23 -19.79
C SER A 296 4.71 6.05 -21.31
N GLY A 297 3.78 5.24 -21.84
CA GLY A 297 3.69 4.96 -23.28
C GLY A 297 2.92 6.02 -24.06
N VAL A 298 2.37 7.03 -23.40
CA VAL A 298 1.47 8.03 -24.00
C VAL A 298 2.05 9.42 -23.74
N LYS A 299 2.37 10.13 -24.83
CA LYS A 299 2.62 11.58 -24.76
C LYS A 299 1.27 12.23 -24.46
N LEU A 300 1.07 12.67 -23.22
CA LEU A 300 -0.13 13.42 -22.85
C LEU A 300 -0.16 14.73 -23.67
N SER A 301 -1.26 15.02 -24.35
CA SER A 301 -1.44 16.27 -25.08
C SER A 301 -1.48 17.46 -24.11
N GLU A 302 -1.09 18.66 -24.55
CA GLU A 302 -1.09 19.87 -23.71
C GLU A 302 -2.48 20.18 -23.12
N GLU A 303 -3.56 19.82 -23.82
CA GLU A 303 -4.94 19.92 -23.32
C GLU A 303 -5.26 18.94 -22.18
N LEU A 304 -4.62 17.77 -22.14
CA LEU A 304 -4.78 16.82 -21.03
C LEU A 304 -3.91 17.24 -19.83
N LEU A 305 -2.75 17.86 -20.10
CA LEU A 305 -1.84 18.40 -19.07
C LEU A 305 -2.50 19.54 -18.27
N SER A 306 -3.25 20.42 -18.93
CA SER A 306 -3.94 21.55 -18.28
C SER A 306 -5.09 21.09 -17.38
N GLN A 307 -5.80 20.02 -17.76
CA GLN A 307 -6.90 19.46 -16.96
C GLN A 307 -6.43 18.73 -15.70
N ILE A 308 -5.24 18.13 -15.71
CA ILE A 308 -4.69 17.38 -14.56
C ILE A 308 -4.01 18.34 -13.55
N GLY A 309 -3.39 19.42 -14.02
CA GLY A 309 -2.66 20.38 -13.19
C GLY A 309 -3.51 21.11 -12.14
N GLU A 310 -4.81 21.29 -12.37
CA GLU A 310 -5.72 21.94 -11.40
C GLU A 310 -6.12 21.03 -10.22
N GLY A 311 -5.99 19.71 -10.35
CA GLY A 311 -6.46 18.74 -9.36
C GLY A 311 -5.50 18.42 -8.20
N PHE A 312 -4.24 18.87 -8.26
CA PHE A 312 -3.18 18.40 -7.36
C PHE A 312 -2.45 19.50 -6.57
N GLN A 313 -3.05 20.67 -6.35
CA GLN A 313 -2.51 21.62 -5.38
C GLN A 313 -2.55 20.99 -3.97
N THR A 314 -1.39 20.52 -3.53
CA THR A 314 -1.13 19.85 -2.26
C THR A 314 -1.45 20.77 -1.07
N ARG A 315 -2.32 20.31 -0.17
CA ARG A 315 -2.28 20.75 1.24
C ARG A 315 -0.94 20.32 1.83
N ALA A 316 -0.29 21.26 2.51
CA ALA A 316 0.99 21.08 3.15
C ALA A 316 0.94 19.96 4.20
N TRP A 317 2.11 19.35 4.41
CA TRP A 317 2.42 18.53 5.56
C TRP A 317 2.59 19.46 6.76
N ASP A 318 1.78 19.31 7.78
CA ASP A 318 2.07 19.92 9.09
C ASP A 318 2.81 18.87 9.94
N ASP A 319 3.91 19.32 10.55
CA ASP A 319 4.86 18.56 11.38
C ASP A 319 4.24 17.88 12.61
#